data_AF-A0A6V8CLR5-F1
#
_entry.id   AF-A0A6V8CLR5-F1
#
_cell.length_a   1.000
_cell.length_b   1.000
_cell.length_c   1.000
_cell.angle_alpha   90.00
_cell.angle_beta   90.00
_cell.angle_gamma   90.00
#
_symmetry.space_group_name_H-M   'P 1'
#
loop_
_entity.id
_entity.type
_entity.pdbx_description
1 polymer ?
#
loop_
_entity_poly.entity_id
_entity_poly.type
_entity_poly.pdbx_seq_one_letter_code
_entity_poly.pdbx_strand_id
1 'polypeptide(L)' 'RSHPRRGSMAFSPRKRSRRPFGHVKSWPNSNESEVRIQGFAGWKAGMTHVLSRDLNPKSTSAG' A
#
# COMPACT_ATOMS: atom_id res chain seq x y z
N ARG A 1 28.98 -4.63 21.26
CA ARG A 1 28.27 -4.81 19.97
C ARG A 1 26.77 -4.76 20.24
N SER A 2 26.12 -3.61 20.04
CA SER A 2 24.66 -3.51 20.18
C SER A 2 24.01 -3.98 18.88
N HIS A 3 23.02 -4.86 18.99
CA HIS A 3 22.21 -5.25 17.84
C HIS A 3 20.91 -4.44 17.86
N PRO A 4 20.44 -3.95 16.70
CA PRO A 4 19.17 -3.26 16.63
C PRO A 4 18.03 -4.20 17.01
N ARG A 5 16.96 -3.61 17.54
CA ARG A 5 15.80 -4.36 18.03
C ARG A 5 15.15 -5.12 16.87
N ARG A 6 14.89 -6.42 17.05
CA ARG A 6 14.27 -7.27 16.04
C ARG A 6 12.76 -7.01 15.92
N GLY A 7 12.29 -6.70 14.72
CA GLY A 7 10.89 -6.50 14.37
C GLY A 7 10.29 -5.18 14.88
N SER A 8 9.39 -4.55 14.12
CA SER A 8 8.76 -3.27 14.51
C SER A 8 7.74 -3.44 15.65
N MET A 9 7.77 -2.52 16.64
CA MET A 9 6.76 -2.44 17.71
C MET A 9 5.44 -1.84 17.24
N ALA A 10 5.43 -1.12 16.11
CA ALA A 10 4.21 -0.47 15.59
C ALA A 10 3.11 -1.48 15.21
N PHE A 11 3.46 -2.76 15.05
CA PHE A 11 2.54 -3.85 14.74
C PHE A 11 2.25 -4.76 15.95
N SER A 12 2.49 -4.27 17.17
CA SER A 12 2.07 -4.93 18.40
C SER A 12 0.68 -4.39 18.82
N PRO A 13 -0.26 -5.23 19.27
CA PRO A 13 -0.17 -6.68 19.46
C PRO A 13 -0.33 -7.48 18.15
N ARG A 14 0.44 -8.57 18.01
CA ARG A 14 0.36 -9.48 16.86
C ARG A 14 -0.78 -10.48 17.03
N LYS A 15 -2.02 -9.99 16.91
CA LYS A 15 -3.24 -10.80 16.99
C LYS A 15 -3.95 -10.82 15.64
N ARG A 16 -4.79 -11.84 15.40
CA ARG A 16 -5.66 -11.86 14.21
C ARG A 16 -6.60 -10.66 14.23
N SER A 17 -6.85 -10.09 13.06
CA SER A 17 -7.88 -9.06 12.89
C SER A 17 -9.24 -9.62 13.31
N ARG A 18 -10.06 -8.78 13.96
CA ARG A 18 -11.44 -9.13 14.32
C ARG A 18 -12.36 -9.24 13.11
N ARG A 19 -11.99 -8.64 11.98
CA ARG A 19 -12.78 -8.59 10.74
C ARG A 19 -12.02 -9.25 9.58
N PRO A 20 -12.76 -9.84 8.61
CA PRO A 20 -12.15 -10.46 7.44
C PRO A 20 -11.69 -9.47 6.36
N PHE A 21 -12.20 -8.23 6.37
CA PHE A 21 -11.86 -7.19 5.38
C PHE A 21 -11.04 -6.03 5.97
N GLY A 22 -10.33 -5.30 5.12
CA GLY A 22 -9.61 -4.07 5.49
C GLY A 22 -10.55 -2.89 5.70
N HIS A 23 -10.19 -1.95 6.59
CA HIS A 23 -10.96 -0.71 6.79
C HIS A 23 -10.04 0.47 6.60
N VAL A 24 -10.56 1.45 5.88
CA VAL A 24 -9.89 2.72 5.66
C VAL A 24 -9.99 3.53 6.95
N LYS A 25 -8.85 3.77 7.60
CA LYS A 25 -8.80 4.55 8.85
C LYS A 25 -8.86 6.06 8.61
N SER A 26 -8.38 6.51 7.46
CA SER A 26 -8.24 7.91 7.10
C SER A 26 -8.43 8.06 5.60
N TRP A 27 -9.30 8.96 5.21
CA TRP A 27 -9.50 9.35 3.82
C TRP A 27 -8.66 10.59 3.50
N PRO A 28 -8.13 10.73 2.26
CA PRO A 28 -7.46 11.94 1.85
C PRO A 28 -8.44 13.12 1.81
N ASN A 29 -7.97 14.29 2.26
CA ASN A 29 -8.74 15.53 2.10
C ASN A 29 -8.66 15.96 0.64
N SER A 30 -9.78 15.92 -0.07
CA SER A 30 -9.88 16.38 -1.46
C SER A 30 -10.42 17.82 -1.50
N ASN A 31 -9.65 18.74 -2.11
CA ASN A 31 -10.13 20.08 -2.47
C ASN A 31 -10.72 20.10 -3.90
N GLU A 32 -11.23 18.96 -4.37
CA GLU A 32 -11.77 18.83 -5.72
C GLU A 32 -13.18 19.41 -5.81
N SER A 33 -13.45 20.10 -6.90
CA SER A 33 -14.75 20.73 -7.18
C SER A 33 -15.86 19.72 -7.51
N GLU A 34 -15.49 18.47 -7.81
CA GLU A 34 -16.41 17.43 -8.26
C GLU A 34 -16.43 16.25 -7.27
N VAL A 35 -17.63 15.68 -7.06
CA VAL A 35 -17.83 14.53 -6.17
C VAL A 35 -17.32 13.25 -6.85
N ARG A 36 -16.37 12.56 -6.21
CA ARG A 36 -15.76 11.32 -6.72
C ARG A 36 -15.73 10.20 -5.70
N ILE A 37 -15.75 8.97 -6.18
CA ILE A 37 -15.56 7.77 -5.37
C ILE A 37 -14.07 7.65 -4.99
N GLN A 38 -13.77 7.56 -3.70
CA GLN A 38 -12.39 7.52 -3.20
C GLN A 38 -11.83 6.09 -3.02
N GLY A 39 -12.69 5.07 -3.04
CA GLY A 39 -12.28 3.69 -2.79
C GLY A 39 -13.18 2.65 -3.43
N PHE A 40 -12.61 1.47 -3.68
CA PHE A 40 -13.29 0.34 -4.29
C PHE A 40 -12.92 -0.97 -3.59
N ALA A 41 -13.85 -1.93 -3.56
CA ALA A 41 -13.64 -3.25 -2.98
C ALA A 41 -13.29 -4.26 -4.08
N GLY A 42 -12.16 -4.96 -3.94
CA GLY A 42 -11.71 -5.98 -4.89
C GLY A 42 -11.33 -7.28 -4.20
N TRP A 43 -11.33 -8.37 -4.97
CA TRP A 43 -10.88 -9.69 -4.53
C TRP A 43 -9.60 -10.09 -5.25
N LYS A 44 -8.64 -10.64 -4.50
CA LYS A 44 -7.38 -11.12 -5.05
C LYS A 44 -7.62 -12.39 -5.88
N ALA A 45 -7.34 -12.33 -7.17
CA ALA A 45 -7.41 -13.49 -8.08
C ALA A 45 -6.07 -14.23 -8.19
N GLY A 46 -4.97 -13.51 -8.47
CA GLY A 46 -3.65 -14.11 -8.71
C GLY A 46 -2.57 -13.04 -8.93
N MET A 47 -1.40 -13.48 -9.41
CA MET A 47 -0.29 -12.59 -9.79
C MET A 47 0.20 -12.98 -11.18
N THR A 48 0.60 -11.99 -11.97
CA THR A 48 1.20 -12.15 -13.31
C THR A 48 2.41 -11.23 -13.45
N HIS A 49 3.18 -11.42 -14.51
CA HIS A 49 4.31 -10.54 -14.85
C HIS A 49 3.91 -9.56 -15.95
N VAL A 50 4.42 -8.34 -15.86
CA VAL A 50 4.29 -7.29 -16.89
C VAL A 50 5.67 -6.77 -17.22
N LEU A 51 5.92 -6.52 -18.51
CA LEU A 51 7.09 -5.77 -18.98
C LEU A 51 6.64 -4.32 -19.22
N SER A 52 7.31 -3.37 -18.56
CA SER A 52 7.05 -1.94 -18.71
C SER A 52 8.37 -1.20 -18.90
N ARG A 53 8.35 -0.14 -19.72
CA ARG A 53 9.49 0.78 -19.85
C ARG A 53 9.53 1.76 -18.69
N ASP A 54 10.72 2.07 -18.22
CA ASP A 54 10.94 3.10 -17.19
C ASP A 54 11.21 4.43 -17.89
N LEU A 55 10.29 5.37 -17.73
CA LEU A 55 10.36 6.69 -18.37
C LEU A 55 11.10 7.72 -17.52
N ASN A 56 11.59 7.36 -16.32
CA ASN A 56 12.34 8.28 -15.48
C ASN A 56 13.78 8.44 -16.00
N PRO A 57 14.19 9.62 -16.50
CA PRO A 57 15.50 9.82 -17.12
C PRO A 57 16.68 9.69 -16.15
N LYS A 58 16.44 9.72 -14.84
CA LYS A 58 17.49 9.60 -13.80
C LYS A 58 17.60 8.19 -13.21
N SER A 59 16.76 7.26 -13.66
CA SER A 59 16.75 5.89 -13.18
C SER A 59 17.80 5.06 -13.89
N THR A 60 18.44 4.12 -13.19
CA THR A 60 19.38 3.17 -13.80
C THR A 60 18.69 2.14 -14.71
N SER A 61 17.37 2.00 -14.59
CA SER A 61 16.54 1.17 -15.48
C SER A 61 15.90 1.96 -16.62
N ALA A 62 16.26 3.23 -16.82
CA ALA A 62 15.69 4.09 -17.86
C ALA A 62 16.00 3.55 -19.27
N GLY A 63 14.96 3.33 -20.08
CA GLY A 63 15.02 2.71 -21.42
C GLY A 63 13.89 1.73 -21.67
#